data_AF-A0A176U4V2-F1
#
_entry.id   AF-A0A176U4V2-F1
#
_cell.length_a   1.000
_cell.length_b   1.000
_cell.length_c   1.000
_cell.angle_alpha   90.00
_cell.angle_beta   90.00
_cell.angle_gamma   90.00
#
_symmetry.space_group_name_H-M   'P 1'
#
loop_
_entity.id
_entity.type
_entity.pdbx_description
1 polymer ?
#
loop_
_entity_poly.entity_id
_entity_poly.type
_entity_poly.pdbx_seq_one_letter_code
_entity_poly.pdbx_strand_id
1 'polypeptide(L)'
;GTIMDKASGEPIGVTAETTFTAEASDGSVEVTFTFDTTKLQGKTLVVFETLYDTQSNQIVDHSDLTDEDQTVSVPVQPAIPPVVTGDDSSPMLYVLGLLAALAAAVAVATTLVRRKRKQA
;
A
#
# COMPACT_ATOMS: atom_id res chain seq x y z
N GLY A 1 -8.72 17.96 -17.17
CA GLY A 1 -9.45 16.70 -16.99
C GLY A 1 -9.53 16.31 -15.52
N THR A 2 -10.46 15.43 -15.22
CA THR A 2 -10.77 14.90 -13.88
C THR A 2 -10.86 13.38 -13.95
N ILE A 3 -10.29 12.68 -12.97
CA ILE A 3 -10.41 11.23 -12.89
C ILE A 3 -11.62 10.83 -12.05
N MET A 4 -12.43 9.93 -12.60
CA MET A 4 -13.65 9.38 -12.02
C MET A 4 -13.43 7.92 -11.62
N ASP A 5 -14.04 7.47 -10.52
CA ASP A 5 -14.18 6.05 -10.22
C ASP A 5 -15.35 5.47 -11.04
N LYS A 6 -15.09 4.48 -11.89
CA LYS A 6 -16.11 3.91 -12.79
C LYS A 6 -17.29 3.30 -12.05
N ALA A 7 -17.06 2.77 -10.84
CA ALA A 7 -18.09 2.08 -10.07
C ALA A 7 -19.05 3.05 -9.36
N SER A 8 -18.53 4.13 -8.77
CA SER A 8 -19.37 5.13 -8.09
C SER A 8 -19.83 6.26 -9.00
N GLY A 9 -19.12 6.54 -10.09
CA GLY A 9 -19.32 7.73 -10.92
C GLY A 9 -18.85 9.03 -10.26
N GLU A 10 -18.15 8.95 -9.12
CA GLU A 10 -17.67 10.10 -8.35
C GLU A 10 -16.20 10.41 -8.66
N PRO A 11 -15.77 11.69 -8.57
CA PRO A 11 -14.37 12.05 -8.77
C PRO A 11 -13.50 11.52 -7.65
N ILE A 12 -12.29 11.06 -7.98
CA ILE A 12 -11.30 10.62 -6.99
C ILE A 12 -10.44 11.76 -6.43
N GLY A 13 -10.77 13.01 -6.78
CA GLY A 13 -10.04 14.21 -6.36
C GLY A 13 -8.73 14.46 -7.11
N VAL A 14 -8.51 13.77 -8.24
CA VAL A 14 -7.34 13.97 -9.12
C VAL A 14 -7.76 14.74 -10.36
N THR A 15 -7.10 15.87 -10.60
CA THR A 15 -7.28 16.71 -11.78
C THR A 15 -5.93 17.03 -12.43
N ALA A 16 -5.95 17.33 -13.72
CA ALA A 16 -4.80 17.83 -14.46
C ALA A 16 -5.27 18.81 -15.54
N GLU A 17 -4.44 19.79 -15.87
CA GLU A 17 -4.73 20.79 -16.90
C GLU A 17 -3.48 21.07 -17.73
N THR A 18 -3.67 21.37 -19.02
CA THR A 18 -2.63 21.80 -19.95
C THR A 18 -3.19 22.98 -20.73
N THR A 19 -2.48 24.12 -20.70
CA THR A 19 -2.77 25.25 -21.58
C THR A 19 -2.06 25.04 -22.91
N PHE A 20 -2.80 25.19 -24.00
CA PHE A 20 -2.25 25.06 -25.35
C PHE A 20 -2.85 26.12 -26.30
N THR A 21 -2.24 26.28 -27.46
CA THR A 21 -2.80 27.03 -28.58
C THR A 21 -3.05 26.04 -29.72
N ALA A 22 -4.25 26.00 -30.27
CA ALA A 22 -4.54 25.16 -31.42
C ALA A 22 -3.78 25.67 -32.66
N GLU A 23 -2.93 24.83 -33.24
CA GLU A 23 -2.12 25.19 -34.42
C GLU A 23 -2.86 24.94 -35.74
N ALA A 24 -3.90 24.10 -35.73
CA ALA A 24 -4.71 23.72 -36.88
C ALA A 24 -6.16 23.42 -36.47
N SER A 25 -7.04 23.16 -37.44
CA SER A 25 -8.43 22.74 -37.20
C SER A 25 -8.53 21.40 -36.48
N ASP A 26 -7.54 20.52 -36.70
CA ASP A 26 -7.47 19.17 -36.17
C ASP A 26 -6.12 18.96 -35.51
N GLY A 27 -6.10 18.34 -34.33
CA GLY A 27 -4.88 18.12 -33.58
C GLY A 27 -5.14 17.35 -32.29
N SER A 28 -4.06 17.11 -31.54
CA SER A 28 -4.09 16.41 -30.26
C SER A 28 -3.22 17.14 -29.25
N VAL A 29 -3.64 17.12 -27.99
CA VAL A 29 -2.90 17.70 -26.86
C VAL A 29 -2.78 16.64 -25.78
N GLU A 30 -1.60 16.52 -25.19
CA GLU A 30 -1.38 15.61 -24.07
C GLU A 30 -1.68 16.30 -22.74
N VAL A 31 -2.48 15.63 -21.90
CA VAL A 31 -2.74 16.04 -20.50
C VAL A 31 -2.24 14.93 -19.58
N THR A 32 -1.12 15.16 -18.91
CA THR A 32 -0.48 14.14 -18.07
C THR A 32 -1.04 14.15 -16.65
N PHE A 33 -1.52 13.00 -16.18
CA PHE A 33 -1.91 12.79 -14.79
C PHE A 33 -0.80 12.05 -14.02
N THR A 34 -0.44 12.52 -12.83
CA THR A 34 0.54 11.84 -11.95
C THR A 34 0.00 11.80 -10.52
N PHE A 35 -0.27 10.60 -10.00
CA PHE A 35 -0.81 10.40 -8.66
C PHE A 35 -0.50 8.99 -8.12
N ASP A 36 -0.59 8.82 -6.80
CA ASP A 36 -0.38 7.53 -6.13
C ASP A 36 -1.64 6.65 -6.23
N THR A 37 -1.49 5.47 -6.84
CA THR A 37 -2.57 4.50 -7.05
C THR A 37 -2.62 3.41 -5.97
N THR A 38 -1.74 3.44 -4.95
CA THR A 38 -1.62 2.38 -3.94
C THR A 38 -2.95 2.09 -3.22
N LYS A 39 -3.77 3.12 -2.99
CA LYS A 39 -5.11 3.02 -2.35
C LYS A 39 -6.26 2.73 -3.32
N LEU A 40 -5.97 2.58 -4.60
CA LEU A 40 -6.95 2.40 -5.67
C LEU A 40 -6.85 1.00 -6.31
N GLN A 41 -6.11 0.07 -5.72
CA GLN A 41 -5.98 -1.30 -6.22
C GLN A 41 -7.34 -1.95 -6.48
N GLY A 42 -7.51 -2.52 -7.66
CA GLY A 42 -8.75 -3.16 -8.10
C GLY A 42 -9.84 -2.19 -8.56
N LYS A 43 -9.62 -0.87 -8.51
CA LYS A 43 -10.55 0.11 -9.08
C LYS A 43 -10.36 0.25 -10.58
N THR A 44 -11.44 0.64 -11.25
CA THR A 44 -11.46 1.07 -12.64
C THR A 44 -11.71 2.57 -12.66
N LEU A 45 -10.89 3.31 -13.40
CA LEU A 45 -10.89 4.76 -13.46
C LEU A 45 -11.22 5.21 -14.87
N VAL A 46 -11.93 6.34 -15.01
CA VAL A 46 -12.30 6.96 -16.29
C VAL A 46 -11.88 8.41 -16.27
N VAL A 47 -11.33 8.93 -17.37
CA VAL A 47 -10.94 10.34 -17.49
C VAL A 47 -12.07 11.14 -18.14
N PHE A 48 -12.48 12.21 -17.48
CA PHE A 48 -13.35 13.24 -18.06
C PHE A 48 -12.53 14.46 -18.44
N GLU A 49 -12.90 15.10 -19.55
CA GLU A 49 -12.23 16.27 -20.08
C GLU A 49 -13.20 17.42 -20.32
N THR A 50 -12.72 18.63 -20.14
CA THR A 50 -13.47 19.85 -20.45
C THR A 50 -12.49 20.85 -21.01
N LEU A 51 -12.83 21.42 -22.15
CA LEU A 51 -12.06 22.45 -22.83
C LEU A 51 -12.68 23.82 -22.55
N TYR A 52 -11.83 24.78 -22.21
CA TYR A 52 -12.23 26.17 -21.93
C TYR A 52 -11.54 27.13 -22.90
N ASP A 53 -12.19 28.24 -23.20
CA ASP A 53 -11.56 29.36 -23.90
C ASP A 53 -10.70 30.21 -22.95
N THR A 54 -10.02 31.22 -23.50
CA THR A 54 -9.17 32.13 -22.73
C THR A 54 -9.94 33.03 -21.75
N GLN A 55 -11.26 33.09 -21.86
CA GLN A 55 -12.16 33.80 -20.95
C GLN A 55 -12.78 32.85 -19.92
N SER A 56 -12.31 31.60 -19.84
CA SER A 56 -12.83 30.55 -18.95
C SER A 56 -14.26 30.10 -19.26
N ASN A 57 -14.76 30.34 -20.48
CA ASN A 57 -16.02 29.77 -20.93
C ASN A 57 -15.79 28.32 -21.37
N GLN A 58 -16.65 27.41 -20.93
CA GLN A 58 -16.63 26.02 -21.40
C GLN A 58 -17.01 25.98 -22.89
N ILE A 59 -16.17 25.33 -23.68
CA ILE A 59 -16.37 25.12 -25.12
C ILE A 59 -17.03 23.76 -25.36
N VAL A 60 -16.45 22.70 -24.79
CA VAL A 60 -16.90 21.31 -24.96
C VAL A 60 -16.41 20.46 -23.78
N ASP A 61 -17.11 19.38 -23.49
CA ASP A 61 -16.68 18.35 -22.56
C ASP A 61 -16.86 16.94 -23.15
N HIS A 62 -16.02 16.03 -22.68
CA HIS A 62 -16.13 14.59 -22.90
C HIS A 62 -16.26 13.93 -21.52
N SER A 63 -17.47 13.52 -21.17
CA SER A 63 -17.86 13.12 -19.81
C SER A 63 -18.65 11.79 -19.81
N ASP A 64 -18.15 10.79 -20.53
CA ASP A 64 -18.76 9.48 -20.65
C ASP A 64 -18.09 8.44 -19.73
N LEU A 65 -18.79 7.99 -18.69
CA LEU A 65 -18.30 6.97 -17.74
C LEU A 65 -18.15 5.58 -18.38
N THR A 66 -18.74 5.37 -19.55
CA THR A 66 -18.74 4.10 -20.28
C THR A 66 -17.73 4.06 -21.43
N ASP A 67 -16.97 5.14 -21.63
CA ASP A 67 -15.93 5.19 -22.67
C ASP A 67 -14.75 4.28 -22.31
N GLU A 68 -14.62 3.17 -23.03
CA GLU A 68 -13.55 2.20 -22.84
C GLU A 68 -12.18 2.72 -23.30
N ASP A 69 -12.13 3.65 -24.27
CA ASP A 69 -10.87 4.24 -24.74
C ASP A 69 -10.29 5.21 -23.68
N GLN A 70 -11.15 5.75 -22.80
CA GLN A 70 -10.79 6.61 -21.67
C GLN A 70 -10.80 5.88 -20.31
N THR A 71 -10.87 4.54 -20.32
CA THR A 71 -10.92 3.70 -19.11
C THR A 71 -9.58 3.01 -18.83
N VAL A 72 -9.12 3.04 -17.57
CA VAL A 72 -7.96 2.27 -17.10
C VAL A 72 -8.26 1.48 -15.83
N SER A 73 -7.73 0.26 -15.72
CA SER A 73 -7.84 -0.58 -14.51
C SER A 73 -6.57 -0.52 -13.68
N VAL A 74 -6.71 -0.28 -12.37
CA VAL A 74 -5.60 -0.34 -11.42
C VAL A 74 -5.41 -1.79 -10.96
N PRO A 75 -4.26 -2.43 -11.27
CA PRO A 75 -4.06 -3.83 -10.91
C PRO A 75 -4.00 -4.00 -9.39
N VAL A 76 -4.44 -5.17 -8.91
CA VAL A 76 -4.22 -5.60 -7.53
C VAL A 76 -2.80 -6.14 -7.43
N GLN A 77 -2.03 -5.63 -6.47
CA GLN A 77 -0.70 -6.17 -6.21
C GLN A 77 -0.85 -7.55 -5.56
N PRO A 78 -0.23 -8.60 -6.12
CA PRO A 78 -0.29 -9.93 -5.52
C PRO A 78 0.33 -9.90 -4.12
N ALA A 79 -0.37 -10.46 -3.14
CA ALA A 79 0.22 -10.70 -1.83
C ALA A 79 1.39 -11.68 -2.01
N ILE A 80 2.61 -11.22 -1.76
CA ILE A 80 3.76 -12.10 -1.72
C ILE A 80 3.56 -12.98 -0.48
N PRO A 81 3.46 -14.32 -0.62
CA PRO A 81 3.37 -15.19 0.55
C PRO A 81 4.59 -14.96 1.44
N PRO A 82 4.45 -15.04 2.78
CA PRO A 82 5.58 -14.90 3.66
C PRO A 82 6.67 -15.91 3.25
N VAL A 83 7.92 -15.45 3.17
CA VAL A 83 9.05 -16.35 2.95
C VAL A 83 9.13 -17.27 4.16
N VAL A 84 8.73 -18.53 3.99
CA VAL A 84 8.91 -19.56 5.01
C VAL A 84 10.35 -20.05 4.90
N THR A 85 11.24 -19.54 5.75
CA THR A 85 12.55 -20.16 5.95
C THR A 85 12.36 -21.40 6.81
N GLY A 86 12.95 -22.53 6.42
CA GLY A 86 12.76 -23.86 7.03
C GLY A 86 13.40 -24.05 8.41
N ASP A 87 13.28 -23.06 9.30
CA ASP A 87 13.68 -23.21 10.70
C ASP A 87 12.44 -23.52 11.56
N ASP A 88 12.14 -24.81 11.66
CA ASP A 88 11.08 -25.35 12.54
C ASP A 88 11.59 -25.55 13.99
N SER A 89 12.74 -24.99 14.36
CA SER A 89 13.35 -25.19 15.67
C SER A 89 12.55 -24.50 16.77
N SER A 90 11.89 -25.30 17.63
CA SER A 90 11.25 -24.75 18.84
C SER A 90 12.31 -24.37 19.88
N PRO A 91 12.31 -23.13 20.43
CA PRO A 91 13.29 -22.71 21.43
C PRO A 91 13.08 -23.38 22.80
N MET A 92 12.00 -24.14 22.97
CA MET A 92 11.56 -24.70 24.25
C MET A 92 12.61 -25.63 24.89
N LEU A 93 13.35 -26.41 24.11
CA LEU A 93 14.38 -27.31 24.65
C LEU A 93 15.54 -26.53 25.31
N TYR A 94 15.96 -25.42 24.71
CA TYR A 94 17.00 -24.56 25.27
C TYR A 94 16.51 -23.84 26.54
N VAL A 95 15.27 -23.36 26.54
CA VAL A 95 14.63 -22.74 27.71
C VAL A 95 14.53 -23.72 28.87
N LEU A 96 14.07 -24.95 28.61
CA LEU A 96 14.00 -26.01 29.62
C LEU A 96 15.40 -26.36 30.18
N GLY A 97 16.41 -26.43 29.32
CA GLY A 97 17.80 -26.65 29.71
C GLY A 97 18.34 -25.56 30.65
N LEU A 98 18.09 -24.30 30.32
CA LEU A 98 18.51 -23.16 31.15
C LEU A 98 17.78 -23.15 32.51
N LEU A 99 16.48 -23.46 32.55
CA LEU A 99 15.72 -23.58 33.79
C LEU A 99 16.24 -24.71 34.69
N ALA A 100 16.57 -25.87 34.10
CA ALA A 100 17.15 -26.99 34.85
C ALA A 100 18.52 -26.62 35.44
N ALA A 101 19.38 -25.94 34.68
CA ALA A 101 20.67 -25.45 35.16
C ALA A 101 20.53 -24.43 36.30
N LEU A 102 19.57 -23.50 36.19
CA LEU A 102 19.27 -22.52 37.23
C LEU A 102 18.80 -23.21 38.52
N ALA A 103 17.89 -24.19 38.42
CA ALA A 103 17.39 -24.96 39.55
C ALA A 103 18.52 -25.74 40.25
N ALA A 104 19.43 -26.34 39.48
CA ALA A 104 20.61 -27.02 40.02
C ALA A 104 21.53 -26.05 40.77
N ALA A 105 21.81 -24.87 40.21
CA ALA A 105 22.63 -23.85 40.87
C ALA A 105 22.00 -23.37 42.19
N VAL A 106 20.69 -23.16 42.23
CA VAL A 106 19.95 -22.80 43.45
C VAL A 106 20.00 -23.94 44.49
N ALA A 107 19.85 -25.20 44.08
CA ALA A 107 19.98 -26.34 44.97
C ALA A 107 21.39 -26.45 45.57
N VAL A 108 22.44 -26.20 44.78
CA VAL A 108 23.83 -26.16 45.26
C VAL A 108 24.04 -25.00 46.24
N ALA A 109 23.58 -23.79 45.92
CA ALA A 109 23.70 -22.64 46.80
C ALA A 109 22.99 -22.86 48.14
N THR A 110 21.76 -23.36 48.11
CA THR A 110 20.98 -23.64 49.33
C THR A 110 21.61 -24.74 50.19
N THR A 111 22.16 -25.80 49.58
CA THR A 111 22.87 -26.85 50.32
C THR A 111 24.19 -26.34 50.94
N LEU A 112 24.94 -25.49 50.24
CA LEU A 112 26.15 -24.85 50.78
C LEU A 112 25.84 -23.90 51.94
N VAL A 113 24.80 -23.07 51.83
CA VAL A 113 24.35 -22.18 52.92
C VAL A 113 23.90 -22.98 54.14
N ARG A 114 23.13 -24.07 53.95
CA ARG A 114 22.71 -24.96 55.04
C ARG A 114 23.89 -25.65 55.70
N ARG A 115 24.91 -26.08 54.94
CA ARG A 115 26.15 -26.66 55.48
C ARG A 115 26.93 -25.66 56.34
N LYS A 116 27.14 -24.44 55.85
CA LYS A 116 27.83 -23.38 56.62
C LYS A 116 27.10 -23.05 57.92
N ARG A 117 25.76 -22.96 57.91
CA ARG A 117 24.95 -22.68 59.12
C ARG A 117 24.97 -23.80 60.16
N LYS A 118 25.26 -25.05 59.78
CA LYS A 118 25.41 -26.18 60.73
C LYS A 118 26.81 -26.27 61.36
N GLN A 119 27.79 -25.56 60.80
CA GLN A 119 29.19 -25.55 61.25
C GLN A 119 29.56 -24.28 62.04
N ALA A 120 28.60 -23.36 62.25
CA ALA A 120 28.71 -22.18 63.10
C ALA A 120 27.84 -22.38 64.35
#